data_AF-A0A2D0Q0W4-F1
#
_entry.id   AF-A0A2D0Q0W4-F1
#
_cell.length_a   1.000
_cell.length_b   1.000
_cell.length_c   1.000
_cell.angle_alpha   90.00
_cell.angle_beta   90.00
_cell.angle_gamma   90.00
#
_symmetry.space_group_name_H-M   'P 1'
#
loop_
_entity.id
_entity.type
_entity.pdbx_description
1 polymer ?
#
loop_
_entity_poly.entity_id
_entity_poly.type
_entity_poly.pdbx_seq_one_letter_code
_entity_poly.pdbx_strand_id
1 'polypeptide(L)'
;MSLPIKIRICNVDESANPRFIQKTFTFENHDGTHVLMVSVPEILGLQYGMYVWPCAVVLAQYVWTTREKIQRKTVLELGAGVSLPGIVAAKCGAHVILSDSAEIPLCLENSRRCCELNDLPGVPVVGLTWGEISPELRSLPPVDIILGSDVFYEPEAKSFWSVLDYISGKKLRLDYRNFAE
;
A
#
# COMPACT_ATOMS: atom_id res chain seq x y z
N MET A 1 25.30 10.23 -3.37
CA MET A 1 24.82 8.89 -2.97
C MET A 1 23.81 8.44 -4.02
N SER A 2 24.12 7.41 -4.80
CA SER A 2 23.17 6.82 -5.75
C SER A 2 22.07 6.10 -4.96
N LEU A 3 20.80 6.38 -5.28
CA LEU A 3 19.68 5.63 -4.70
C LEU A 3 19.87 4.14 -5.06
N PRO A 4 19.83 3.21 -4.09
CA PRO A 4 20.29 1.83 -4.28
C PRO A 4 19.35 0.93 -5.11
N ILE A 5 18.37 1.51 -5.81
CA ILE A 5 17.32 0.78 -6.54
C ILE A 5 17.01 1.53 -7.83
N LYS A 6 16.91 0.78 -8.92
CA LYS A 6 16.50 1.29 -10.23
C LYS A 6 15.00 1.08 -10.41
N ILE A 7 14.19 2.07 -10.04
CA ILE A 7 12.77 2.06 -10.40
C ILE A 7 12.67 2.36 -11.90
N ARG A 8 12.25 1.37 -12.67
CA ARG A 8 11.77 1.58 -14.03
C ARG A 8 10.26 1.63 -14.01
N ILE A 9 9.72 2.68 -14.62
CA ILE A 9 8.29 2.85 -14.82
C ILE A 9 8.04 2.69 -16.31
N CYS A 10 7.33 1.63 -16.67
CA CYS A 10 6.87 1.41 -18.04
C CYS A 10 5.36 1.58 -18.08
N ASN A 11 4.88 2.45 -18.96
CA ASN A 11 3.47 2.52 -19.29
C ASN A 11 3.16 1.39 -20.28
N VAL A 12 2.22 0.52 -19.92
CA VAL A 12 1.68 -0.50 -20.81
C VAL A 12 0.25 -0.07 -21.12
N ASP A 13 0.03 0.48 -22.30
CA ASP A 13 -1.31 0.85 -22.76
C ASP A 13 -1.93 -0.35 -23.46
N GLU A 14 -2.57 -1.21 -22.66
CA GLU A 14 -3.27 -2.41 -23.14
C GLU A 14 -4.80 -2.24 -23.15
N SER A 15 -5.30 -1.05 -22.83
CA SER A 15 -6.73 -0.80 -22.73
C SER A 15 -7.26 0.00 -23.93
N ALA A 16 -8.45 -0.36 -24.41
CA ALA A 16 -9.12 0.41 -25.46
C ALA A 16 -9.60 1.81 -24.99
N ASN A 17 -9.37 2.17 -23.71
CA ASN A 17 -9.85 3.40 -23.10
C ASN A 17 -8.67 4.27 -22.63
N PRO A 18 -8.45 5.47 -23.20
CA PRO A 18 -7.30 6.32 -22.89
C PRO A 18 -7.27 6.83 -21.44
N ARG A 19 -8.29 6.55 -20.63
CA ARG A 19 -8.31 6.86 -19.20
C ARG A 19 -7.62 5.80 -18.34
N PHE A 20 -7.33 4.61 -18.84
CA PHE A 20 -6.68 3.56 -18.07
C PHE A 20 -5.24 3.38 -18.52
N ILE A 21 -4.29 3.57 -17.61
CA ILE A 21 -2.87 3.33 -17.87
C ILE A 21 -2.40 2.29 -16.88
N GLN A 22 -1.68 1.26 -17.35
CA GLN A 22 -0.96 0.37 -16.46
C GLN A 22 0.48 0.85 -16.29
N LYS A 23 0.92 1.04 -15.04
CA LYS A 23 2.32 1.29 -14.70
C LYS A 23 2.95 0.05 -14.10
N THR A 24 4.10 -0.34 -14.60
CA THR A 24 4.92 -1.40 -13.98
C THR A 24 6.12 -0.78 -13.28
N PHE A 25 6.27 -1.10 -12.00
CA PHE A 25 7.39 -0.73 -11.13
C PHE A 25 8.32 -1.91 -10.97
N THR A 26 9.59 -1.74 -11.33
CA THR A 26 10.62 -2.75 -11.08
C THR A 26 11.48 -2.34 -9.90
N PHE A 27 11.60 -3.21 -8.89
CA PHE A 27 12.50 -3.07 -7.75
C PHE A 27 13.63 -4.09 -7.91
N GLU A 28 14.87 -3.62 -8.01
CA GLU A 28 16.04 -4.47 -8.24
C GLU A 28 17.04 -4.25 -7.09
N ASN A 29 17.67 -5.32 -6.59
CA ASN A 29 18.85 -5.18 -5.75
C ASN A 29 20.03 -4.61 -6.55
N HIS A 30 21.00 -4.02 -5.85
CA HIS A 30 22.19 -3.44 -6.47
C HIS A 30 23.01 -4.46 -7.29
N ASP A 31 23.03 -5.72 -6.87
CA ASP A 31 23.73 -6.81 -7.56
C ASP A 31 22.91 -7.45 -8.70
N GLY A 32 21.66 -7.01 -8.90
CA GLY A 32 20.74 -7.55 -9.90
C GLY A 32 20.20 -8.95 -9.60
N THR A 33 20.51 -9.52 -8.43
CA THR A 33 20.17 -10.93 -8.11
C THR A 33 18.70 -11.14 -7.78
N HIS A 34 18.03 -10.11 -7.29
CA HIS A 34 16.60 -10.14 -6.96
C HIS A 34 15.90 -8.99 -7.65
N VAL A 35 14.84 -9.33 -8.36
CA VAL A 35 13.98 -8.40 -9.09
C VAL A 35 12.54 -8.67 -8.70
N LEU A 36 11.83 -7.61 -8.34
CA LEU A 36 10.41 -7.63 -8.08
C LEU A 36 9.72 -6.68 -9.06
N MET A 37 8.69 -7.17 -9.73
CA MET A 37 7.86 -6.35 -10.60
C MET A 37 6.47 -6.22 -9.99
N VAL A 38 5.95 -4.99 -9.96
CA VAL A 38 4.59 -4.69 -9.51
C VAL A 38 3.88 -3.86 -10.57
N SER A 39 2.76 -4.36 -11.07
CA SER A 39 1.95 -3.66 -12.05
C SER A 39 0.71 -3.08 -11.40
N VAL A 40 0.46 -1.78 -11.59
CA VAL A 40 -0.72 -1.10 -11.04
C VAL A 40 -1.53 -0.46 -12.17
N PRO A 41 -2.85 -0.66 -12.21
CA PRO A 41 -3.73 0.09 -13.06
C PRO A 41 -3.99 1.46 -12.44
N GLU A 42 -3.81 2.51 -13.23
CA GLU A 42 -4.21 3.86 -12.90
C GLU A 42 -5.42 4.26 -13.74
N ILE A 43 -6.38 4.94 -13.12
CA ILE A 43 -7.49 5.59 -13.82
C ILE A 43 -7.24 7.09 -13.80
N LEU A 44 -6.96 7.67 -14.96
CA LEU A 44 -6.82 9.09 -15.17
C LEU A 44 -8.19 9.76 -15.01
N GLY A 45 -8.42 10.33 -13.83
CA GLY A 45 -9.64 11.05 -13.45
C GLY A 45 -9.44 11.87 -12.17
N LEU A 46 -10.43 12.67 -11.79
CA LEU A 46 -10.36 13.60 -10.64
C LEU A 46 -10.57 12.93 -9.27
N GLN A 47 -10.69 11.60 -9.20
CA GLN A 47 -10.96 10.90 -7.94
C GLN A 47 -9.66 10.46 -7.27
N TYR A 48 -9.53 10.75 -5.97
CA TYR A 48 -8.42 10.33 -5.13
C TYR A 48 -8.29 8.79 -5.12
N GLY A 49 -7.07 8.26 -4.93
CA GLY A 49 -6.82 6.82 -4.80
C GLY A 49 -6.71 6.02 -6.11
N MET A 50 -6.79 6.68 -7.28
CA MET A 50 -6.79 6.01 -8.59
C MET A 50 -5.46 6.10 -9.36
N TYR A 51 -4.42 6.68 -8.74
CA TYR A 51 -3.07 6.78 -9.29
C TYR A 51 -2.03 6.66 -8.19
N VAL A 52 -0.78 6.37 -8.57
CA VAL A 52 0.32 6.24 -7.61
C VAL A 52 0.79 7.61 -7.15
N TRP A 53 0.74 7.85 -5.84
CA TRP A 53 1.29 9.05 -5.22
C TRP A 53 2.79 8.92 -4.95
N PRO A 54 3.56 10.04 -4.88
CA PRO A 54 5.00 9.98 -4.68
C PRO A 54 5.44 9.25 -3.42
N CYS A 55 4.77 9.40 -2.27
CA CYS A 55 5.19 8.70 -1.06
C CYS A 55 4.88 7.20 -1.12
N ALA A 56 3.91 6.76 -1.91
CA ALA A 56 3.68 5.33 -2.15
C ALA A 56 4.88 4.67 -2.83
N VAL A 57 5.53 5.36 -3.78
CA VAL A 57 6.75 4.87 -4.44
C VAL A 57 7.90 4.77 -3.44
N VAL A 58 8.09 5.80 -2.62
CA VAL A 58 9.15 5.83 -1.59
C VAL A 58 8.93 4.76 -0.53
N LEU A 59 7.70 4.58 -0.05
CA LEU A 59 7.35 3.58 0.94
C LEU A 59 7.51 2.15 0.38
N ALA A 60 7.06 1.90 -0.84
CA ALA A 60 7.26 0.62 -1.51
C ALA A 60 8.75 0.28 -1.67
N GLN A 61 9.56 1.30 -2.01
CA GLN A 61 11.00 1.15 -2.07
C GLN A 61 11.62 0.81 -0.71
N TYR A 62 11.15 1.43 0.36
CA TYR A 62 11.57 1.13 1.73
C TYR A 62 11.18 -0.29 2.16
N VAL A 63 9.96 -0.74 1.83
CA VAL A 63 9.53 -2.12 2.08
C VAL A 63 10.44 -3.10 1.34
N TRP A 64 10.79 -2.84 0.08
CA TRP A 64 11.70 -3.69 -0.68
C TRP A 64 13.11 -3.74 -0.07
N THR A 65 13.69 -2.60 0.35
CA THR A 65 15.03 -2.58 0.97
C THR A 65 15.06 -3.26 2.32
N THR A 66 13.95 -3.25 3.05
CA THR A 66 13.83 -3.80 4.41
C THR A 66 13.02 -5.09 4.48
N ARG A 67 12.78 -5.75 3.35
CA ARG A 67 11.92 -6.94 3.19
C ARG A 67 12.19 -8.08 4.19
N GLU A 68 13.44 -8.26 4.61
CA GLU A 68 13.81 -9.23 5.65
C GLU A 68 13.02 -9.01 6.96
N LYS A 69 12.69 -7.75 7.28
CA LYS A 69 11.96 -7.35 8.50
C LYS A 69 10.44 -7.53 8.40
N ILE A 70 9.91 -7.63 7.17
CA ILE A 70 8.45 -7.70 6.91
C ILE A 70 7.97 -9.12 6.63
N GLN A 71 8.88 -10.04 6.30
CA GLN A 71 8.54 -11.44 6.05
C GLN A 71 7.76 -12.05 7.22
N ARG A 72 6.65 -12.72 6.89
CA ARG A 72 5.75 -13.40 7.83
C ARG A 72 5.08 -12.49 8.86
N LYS A 73 5.19 -11.16 8.73
CA LYS A 73 4.49 -10.18 9.56
C LYS A 73 3.09 -9.94 9.03
N THR A 74 2.14 -9.68 9.93
CA THR A 74 0.82 -9.18 9.56
C THR A 74 0.90 -7.68 9.33
N VAL A 75 0.62 -7.25 8.11
CA VAL A 75 0.74 -5.87 7.65
C VAL A 75 -0.63 -5.34 7.28
N LEU A 76 -1.01 -4.19 7.85
CA LEU A 76 -2.19 -3.45 7.43
C LEU A 76 -1.74 -2.21 6.66
N GLU A 77 -2.23 -2.01 5.44
CA GLU A 77 -2.08 -0.75 4.73
C GLU A 77 -3.36 0.09 4.87
N LEU A 78 -3.23 1.29 5.46
CA LEU A 78 -4.30 2.27 5.60
C LEU A 78 -4.25 3.27 4.44
N GLY A 79 -5.38 3.49 3.75
CA GLY A 79 -5.44 4.39 2.59
C GLY A 79 -4.63 3.83 1.41
N ALA A 80 -4.86 2.56 1.09
CA ALA A 80 -4.05 1.83 0.12
C ALA A 80 -4.15 2.40 -1.30
N GLY A 81 -5.28 2.96 -1.72
CA GLY A 81 -5.52 3.48 -3.07
C GLY A 81 -5.23 2.44 -4.15
N VAL A 82 -4.07 2.58 -4.80
CA VAL A 82 -3.57 1.65 -5.83
C VAL A 82 -2.66 0.53 -5.27
N SER A 83 -2.54 0.43 -3.96
CA SER A 83 -1.94 -0.70 -3.20
C SER A 83 -0.47 -1.01 -3.45
N LEU A 84 0.32 -0.07 -3.98
CA LEU A 84 1.71 -0.34 -4.37
C LEU A 84 2.58 -0.83 -3.19
N PRO A 85 2.64 -0.16 -2.02
CA PRO A 85 3.43 -0.64 -0.88
C PRO A 85 2.95 -1.98 -0.34
N GLY A 86 1.65 -2.17 -0.18
CA GLY A 86 1.07 -3.43 0.29
C GLY A 86 1.32 -4.60 -0.66
N ILE A 87 1.28 -4.38 -1.97
CA ILE A 87 1.63 -5.43 -2.95
C ILE A 87 3.11 -5.80 -2.86
N VAL A 88 4.00 -4.81 -2.72
CA VAL A 88 5.43 -5.09 -2.49
C VAL A 88 5.61 -5.91 -1.20
N ALA A 89 4.94 -5.53 -0.11
CA ALA A 89 4.97 -6.27 1.16
C ALA A 89 4.50 -7.73 1.00
N ALA A 90 3.39 -7.94 0.28
CA ALA A 90 2.83 -9.26 0.02
C ALA A 90 3.79 -10.13 -0.80
N LYS A 91 4.37 -9.59 -1.88
CA LYS A 91 5.38 -10.31 -2.68
C LYS A 91 6.68 -10.54 -1.92
N CYS A 92 6.98 -9.73 -0.90
CA CYS A 92 8.07 -9.96 0.05
C CYS A 92 7.72 -10.97 1.16
N GLY A 93 6.55 -11.61 1.13
CA GLY A 93 6.18 -12.68 2.05
C GLY A 93 5.48 -12.23 3.33
N ALA A 94 4.94 -11.01 3.38
CA ALA A 94 4.08 -10.55 4.47
C ALA A 94 2.63 -11.06 4.32
N HIS A 95 1.92 -11.15 5.44
CA HIS A 95 0.46 -11.36 5.47
C HIS A 95 -0.24 -10.01 5.42
N VAL A 96 -0.57 -9.55 4.22
CA VAL A 96 -1.08 -8.20 3.98
C VAL A 96 -2.61 -8.16 4.05
N ILE A 97 -3.13 -7.08 4.65
CA ILE A 97 -4.51 -6.63 4.57
C ILE A 97 -4.47 -5.21 4.00
N LEU A 98 -5.19 -4.97 2.91
CA LEU A 98 -5.30 -3.66 2.29
C LEU A 98 -6.59 -3.01 2.75
N SER A 99 -6.56 -1.70 2.99
CA SER A 99 -7.75 -0.96 3.38
C SER A 99 -7.80 0.44 2.81
N ASP A 100 -9.01 0.89 2.50
CA ASP A 100 -9.32 2.24 2.05
C ASP A 100 -10.74 2.62 2.52
N SER A 101 -11.17 3.85 2.28
CA SER A 101 -12.48 4.34 2.70
C SER A 101 -13.60 3.45 2.16
N ALA A 102 -14.51 3.01 3.04
CA ALA A 102 -15.69 2.26 2.64
C ALA A 102 -16.66 3.10 1.80
N GLU A 103 -16.54 4.44 1.89
CA GLU A 103 -17.34 5.40 1.14
C GLU A 103 -16.90 5.54 -0.31
N ILE A 104 -15.74 4.97 -0.68
CA ILE A 104 -15.21 4.99 -2.05
C ILE A 104 -15.03 3.55 -2.56
N PRO A 105 -16.12 2.84 -2.92
CA PRO A 105 -16.05 1.45 -3.39
C PRO A 105 -15.10 1.22 -4.56
N LEU A 106 -14.93 2.24 -5.41
CA LEU A 106 -14.03 2.18 -6.56
C LEU A 106 -12.55 2.02 -6.14
N CYS A 107 -12.12 2.64 -5.03
CA CYS A 107 -10.77 2.45 -4.51
C CYS A 107 -10.54 1.01 -4.03
N LEU A 108 -11.54 0.42 -3.38
CA LEU A 108 -11.49 -0.98 -2.94
C LEU A 108 -11.49 -1.95 -4.13
N GLU A 109 -12.30 -1.68 -5.15
CA GLU A 109 -12.29 -2.47 -6.40
C GLU A 109 -10.95 -2.34 -7.13
N ASN A 110 -10.40 -1.13 -7.22
CA ASN A 110 -9.10 -0.91 -7.83
C ASN A 110 -7.98 -1.63 -7.07
N SER A 111 -7.98 -1.59 -5.74
CA SER A 111 -7.04 -2.35 -4.90
C SER A 111 -7.12 -3.85 -5.18
N ARG A 112 -8.33 -4.43 -5.31
CA ARG A 112 -8.50 -5.84 -5.68
C ARG A 112 -7.92 -6.14 -7.07
N ARG A 113 -8.18 -5.27 -8.04
CA ARG A 113 -7.60 -5.40 -9.39
C ARG A 113 -6.07 -5.33 -9.36
N CYS A 114 -5.49 -4.45 -8.54
CA CYS A 114 -4.04 -4.40 -8.35
C CYS A 114 -3.52 -5.75 -7.81
N CYS A 115 -4.21 -6.37 -6.85
CA CYS A 115 -3.84 -7.70 -6.35
C CYS A 115 -3.92 -8.78 -7.45
N GLU A 116 -5.00 -8.80 -8.23
CA GLU A 116 -5.17 -9.75 -9.34
C GLU A 116 -4.06 -9.63 -10.39
N LEU A 117 -3.72 -8.41 -10.82
CA LEU A 117 -2.64 -8.15 -11.78
C LEU A 117 -1.25 -8.57 -11.28
N ASN A 118 -1.13 -8.84 -9.99
CA ASN A 118 0.12 -9.19 -9.33
C ASN A 118 0.15 -10.61 -8.77
N ASP A 119 -0.80 -11.46 -9.18
CA ASP A 119 -0.94 -12.86 -8.76
C ASP A 119 -1.18 -13.01 -7.23
N LEU A 120 -1.92 -12.05 -6.65
CA LEU A 120 -2.24 -11.99 -5.21
C LEU A 120 -3.75 -12.00 -4.90
N PRO A 121 -4.59 -12.84 -5.54
CA PRO A 121 -6.06 -12.78 -5.38
C PRO A 121 -6.55 -13.07 -3.94
N GLY A 122 -5.69 -13.64 -3.09
CA GLY A 122 -6.01 -13.95 -1.69
C GLY A 122 -5.76 -12.83 -0.69
N VAL A 123 -5.24 -11.67 -1.11
CA VAL A 123 -5.00 -10.52 -0.22
C VAL A 123 -6.35 -9.87 0.13
N PRO A 124 -6.75 -9.81 1.41
CA PRO A 124 -8.00 -9.16 1.80
C PRO A 124 -7.97 -7.66 1.54
N VAL A 125 -9.05 -7.15 0.95
CA VAL A 125 -9.30 -5.72 0.76
C VAL A 125 -10.57 -5.34 1.51
N VAL A 126 -10.43 -4.51 2.55
CA VAL A 126 -11.49 -4.15 3.49
C VAL A 126 -11.78 -2.66 3.48
N GLY A 127 -13.04 -2.27 3.67
CA GLY A 127 -13.43 -0.88 3.86
C GLY A 127 -13.16 -0.42 5.28
N LEU A 128 -12.25 0.53 5.47
CA LEU A 128 -11.92 1.17 6.74
C LEU A 128 -11.95 2.69 6.58
N THR A 129 -13.10 3.29 6.81
CA THR A 129 -13.24 4.75 6.89
C THR A 129 -12.61 5.25 8.18
N TRP A 130 -11.66 6.18 8.07
CA TRP A 130 -10.99 6.76 9.23
C TRP A 130 -11.98 7.55 10.10
N GLY A 131 -11.81 7.50 11.42
CA GLY A 131 -12.76 8.10 12.36
C GLY A 131 -13.92 7.17 12.75
N GLU A 132 -14.07 6.03 12.09
CA GLU A 132 -15.12 5.06 12.38
C GLU A 132 -14.58 3.76 12.97
N ILE A 133 -15.27 3.22 13.98
CA ILE A 133 -15.01 1.88 14.48
C ILE A 133 -15.93 0.90 13.74
N SER A 134 -15.55 0.57 12.51
CA SER A 134 -16.30 -0.36 11.65
C SER A 134 -16.21 -1.81 12.13
N PRO A 135 -17.15 -2.69 11.77
CA PRO A 135 -17.05 -4.13 12.01
C PRO A 135 -15.74 -4.74 11.48
N GLU A 136 -15.26 -4.26 10.33
CA GLU A 136 -14.01 -4.65 9.70
C GLU A 136 -12.81 -4.28 10.58
N LEU A 137 -12.79 -3.07 11.17
CA LEU A 137 -11.74 -2.66 12.10
C LEU A 137 -11.72 -3.54 13.34
N ARG A 138 -12.90 -3.92 13.84
CA ARG A 138 -13.03 -4.78 15.02
C ARG A 138 -12.53 -6.20 14.75
N SER A 139 -12.79 -6.73 13.55
CA SER A 139 -12.45 -8.09 13.14
C SER A 139 -11.02 -8.27 12.64
N LEU A 140 -10.23 -7.18 12.50
CA LEU A 140 -8.82 -7.28 12.14
C LEU A 140 -8.06 -8.21 13.10
N PRO A 141 -7.20 -9.09 12.57
CA PRO A 141 -6.25 -9.85 13.38
C PRO A 141 -5.23 -8.91 14.03
N PRO A 142 -4.42 -9.41 14.99
CA PRO A 142 -3.26 -8.66 15.47
C PRO A 142 -2.37 -8.19 14.31
N VAL A 143 -2.06 -6.90 14.28
CA VAL A 143 -1.25 -6.26 13.24
C VAL A 143 0.15 -6.00 13.80
N ASP A 144 1.20 -6.45 13.11
CA ASP A 144 2.59 -6.15 13.48
C ASP A 144 3.03 -4.78 12.96
N ILE A 145 2.63 -4.44 11.73
CA ILE A 145 3.11 -3.27 10.98
C ILE A 145 1.93 -2.57 10.31
N ILE A 146 1.88 -1.24 10.41
CA ILE A 146 0.95 -0.40 9.67
C ILE A 146 1.73 0.36 8.61
N LEU A 147 1.26 0.29 7.36
CA LEU A 147 1.72 1.11 6.24
C LEU A 147 0.68 2.22 5.97
N GLY A 148 1.15 3.39 5.56
CA GLY A 148 0.32 4.49 5.11
C GLY A 148 1.18 5.51 4.38
N SER A 149 0.93 5.70 3.08
CA SER A 149 1.61 6.69 2.24
C SER A 149 0.65 7.81 1.89
N ASP A 150 1.08 9.06 2.03
CA ASP A 150 0.25 10.23 1.72
C ASP A 150 -1.07 10.24 2.51
N VAL A 151 -1.07 9.84 3.79
CA VAL A 151 -2.29 9.71 4.62
C VAL A 151 -2.66 10.95 5.45
N PHE A 152 -1.82 11.99 5.47
CA PHE A 152 -2.00 13.20 6.27
C PHE A 152 -2.43 14.43 5.43
N TYR A 153 -3.20 14.22 4.36
CA TYR A 153 -3.61 15.30 3.46
C TYR A 153 -4.91 16.00 3.89
N GLU A 154 -5.76 15.36 4.70
CA GLU A 154 -7.00 15.95 5.19
C GLU A 154 -6.74 16.79 6.46
N PRO A 155 -7.34 18.00 6.58
CA PRO A 155 -7.19 18.85 7.75
C PRO A 155 -7.59 18.19 9.07
N GLU A 156 -8.45 17.17 8.98
CA GLU A 156 -9.04 16.43 10.10
C GLU A 156 -8.26 15.14 10.40
N ALA A 157 -6.92 15.22 10.46
CA ALA A 157 -6.03 14.11 10.80
C ALA A 157 -6.43 13.33 12.09
N LYS A 158 -7.30 13.90 12.93
CA LYS A 158 -7.97 13.24 14.07
C LYS A 158 -8.64 11.91 13.68
N SER A 159 -9.16 11.78 12.46
CA SER A 159 -9.79 10.55 11.97
C SER A 159 -8.77 9.41 11.83
N PHE A 160 -7.59 9.67 11.24
CA PHE A 160 -6.53 8.67 11.10
C PHE A 160 -5.96 8.23 12.45
N TRP A 161 -5.72 9.18 13.37
CA TRP A 161 -5.20 8.87 14.72
C TRP A 161 -6.13 7.94 15.49
N SER A 162 -7.45 8.08 15.34
CA SER A 162 -8.41 7.20 16.03
C SER A 162 -8.26 5.71 15.64
N VAL A 163 -7.91 5.43 14.38
CA VAL A 163 -7.65 4.07 13.90
C VAL A 163 -6.35 3.54 14.51
N LEU A 164 -5.30 4.36 14.55
CA LEU A 164 -4.04 4.00 15.17
C LEU A 164 -4.18 3.76 16.68
N ASP A 165 -4.94 4.58 17.39
CA ASP A 165 -5.21 4.42 18.83
C ASP A 165 -5.95 3.11 19.09
N TYR A 166 -6.96 2.80 18.26
CA TYR A 166 -7.69 1.54 18.38
C TYR A 166 -6.81 0.31 18.14
N ILE A 167 -5.96 0.33 17.10
CA ILE A 167 -5.06 -0.79 16.80
C ILE A 167 -3.93 -0.87 17.83
N SER A 168 -3.38 0.26 18.27
CA SER A 168 -2.28 0.30 19.26
C SER A 168 -2.70 -0.14 20.66
N GLY A 169 -3.96 0.09 21.03
CA GLY A 169 -4.59 -0.54 22.20
C GLY A 169 -4.59 -2.08 22.17
N LYS A 170 -4.39 -2.69 20.99
CA LYS A 170 -4.21 -4.13 20.79
C LYS A 170 -2.73 -4.59 20.75
N LYS A 171 -1.76 -3.71 21.09
CA LYS A 171 -0.29 -3.94 21.19
C LYS A 171 0.46 -3.66 19.86
N LEU A 172 0.68 -2.39 19.51
CA LEU A 172 1.55 -2.01 18.39
C LEU A 172 2.89 -1.41 18.87
N ARG A 173 3.99 -1.74 18.18
CA ARG A 173 5.28 -1.06 18.34
C ARG A 173 5.44 -0.10 17.16
N LEU A 174 5.02 1.15 17.33
CA LEU A 174 5.28 2.20 16.36
C LEU A 174 6.77 2.58 16.46
N ASP A 175 7.58 2.14 15.50
CA ASP A 175 8.99 2.53 15.44
C ASP A 175 9.15 3.82 14.63
N TYR A 176 9.01 4.95 15.31
CA TYR A 176 9.28 6.28 14.73
C TYR A 176 10.79 6.62 14.66
N ARG A 177 11.69 5.73 15.09
CA ARG A 177 13.11 6.09 15.33
C ARG A 177 13.99 6.21 14.09
N ASN A 178 13.45 6.07 12.87
CA ASN A 178 14.25 6.16 11.64
C ASN A 178 13.86 7.33 10.71
N PHE A 179 13.08 8.31 11.18
CA PHE A 179 12.69 9.47 10.36
C PHE A 179 13.55 10.73 10.58
N ALA A 180 14.57 10.65 11.44
CA ALA A 180 15.47 11.75 11.69
C ALA A 180 16.87 11.20 12.01
N GLU A 181 17.56 10.68 11.00
CA GLU A 181 19.03 10.58 10.96
C GLU A 181 19.50 10.46 9.50
#